data_AF-A0A928H6R1-F1
#
_entry.id   AF-A0A928H6R1-F1
#
_cell.length_a   1.000
_cell.length_b   1.000
_cell.length_c   1.000
_cell.angle_alpha   90.00
_cell.angle_beta   90.00
_cell.angle_gamma   90.00
#
_symmetry.space_group_name_H-M   'P 1'
#
loop_
_entity.id
_entity.type
_entity.pdbx_description
1 polymer ?
#
loop_
_entity_poly.entity_id
_entity_poly.type
_entity_poly.pdbx_seq_one_letter_code
_entity_poly.pdbx_strand_id
1 'polypeptide(L)'
;MTGRVRRLIALFLSLHAGILLAANPYLPLWEHTPDGEPYVFDDPDNPGRKRVYVYGSHDNRQSLWCGRDLVLWSAPVEDLNKWRFDGVIFRSVADANGNPLDGKSLGDLLFAPDVALKTDSIGKKTYFLVPNNMTSKRKSMIAKSDRPDGPFRVCNWDAKDPTRTRGCLGLDPALFVDDDGRVYGYWGFWRSMAAELDPETMADVKPGTKVVEDMVSGGKQPGVFRFFEASSVRKVKGKYVFIYSRKTEDGEFGLYSSSYTLAYAYSDNPLGPWTYGGTIIDGRARENRQDGTVVVTASPWGNIHGSICEINGKWYVFYHRQCGRKGDGRQAMVAPVDIDVEDGVGGRVRISEAEYTSEGFETDGLDPFEWHSAGIMSYFTGGPYMRASYVEGYDNANPYDEKINRGTVVNIMAGSVVGYKYFNFSKTHGCKSLKLEIKLLPLGEKSTVEVWAIRPSSDEGGIKLGEVLLSGNEREKQVMKTVNVPSLAGIDGRKALFFVFNAERKGFSLCEMEGFRFSADSVKVERRIK
;
A
#
# COMPACT_ATOMS: atom_id res chain seq x y z
N MET A 1 -14.64 -6.16 -69.27
CA MET A 1 -13.53 -5.48 -68.55
C MET A 1 -13.95 -5.34 -67.09
N THR A 2 -13.26 -6.06 -66.22
CA THR A 2 -13.56 -6.28 -64.81
C THR A 2 -13.14 -5.09 -63.94
N GLY A 3 -14.10 -4.44 -63.26
CA GLY A 3 -13.84 -3.44 -62.23
C GLY A 3 -13.41 -4.09 -60.92
N ARG A 4 -12.16 -3.85 -60.49
CA ARG A 4 -11.62 -4.28 -59.20
C ARG A 4 -12.22 -3.44 -58.07
N VAL A 5 -13.09 -4.05 -57.25
CA VAL A 5 -13.48 -3.50 -55.95
C VAL A 5 -12.33 -3.75 -54.96
N ARG A 6 -11.61 -2.70 -54.57
CA ARG A 6 -10.63 -2.73 -53.48
C ARG A 6 -11.39 -2.90 -52.16
N ARG A 7 -11.28 -4.07 -51.52
CA ARG A 7 -11.69 -4.25 -50.13
C ARG A 7 -10.72 -3.48 -49.23
N LEU A 8 -11.20 -2.43 -48.56
CA LEU A 8 -10.49 -1.83 -47.43
C LEU A 8 -10.43 -2.88 -46.31
N ILE A 9 -9.22 -3.28 -45.94
CA ILE A 9 -8.94 -4.00 -44.70
C ILE A 9 -8.98 -2.94 -43.61
N ALA A 10 -10.07 -2.90 -42.84
CA ALA A 10 -10.11 -2.12 -41.61
C ALA A 10 -9.21 -2.80 -40.58
N LEU A 11 -8.04 -2.22 -40.34
CA LEU A 11 -7.20 -2.53 -39.19
C LEU A 11 -7.95 -2.01 -37.97
N PHE A 12 -8.52 -2.91 -37.15
CA PHE A 12 -9.04 -2.52 -35.84
C PHE A 12 -7.85 -2.15 -34.95
N LEU A 13 -7.51 -0.86 -34.93
CA LEU A 13 -6.77 -0.25 -33.83
C LEU A 13 -7.70 -0.28 -32.63
N SER A 14 -7.55 -1.30 -31.77
CA SER A 14 -8.10 -1.26 -30.43
C SER A 14 -7.47 -0.07 -29.71
N LEU A 15 -8.27 0.99 -29.51
CA LEU A 15 -7.97 1.98 -28.49
C LEU A 15 -7.89 1.22 -27.16
N HIS A 16 -6.67 0.98 -26.69
CA HIS A 16 -6.45 0.53 -25.33
C HIS A 16 -6.71 1.75 -24.45
N ALA A 17 -7.96 1.93 -24.02
CA ALA A 17 -8.19 2.64 -22.78
C ALA A 17 -7.58 1.73 -21.71
N GLY A 18 -6.37 2.07 -21.25
CA GLY A 18 -5.66 1.30 -20.23
C GLY A 18 -6.61 1.06 -19.08
N ILE A 19 -6.90 -0.21 -18.79
CA ILE A 19 -7.62 -0.57 -17.59
C ILE A 19 -6.68 -0.18 -16.45
N LEU A 20 -7.12 0.79 -15.65
CA LEU A 20 -6.47 1.11 -14.39
C LEU A 20 -6.55 -0.16 -13.55
N LEU A 21 -5.40 -0.74 -13.18
CA LEU A 21 -5.35 -1.91 -12.32
C LEU A 21 -4.95 -1.43 -10.92
N ALA A 22 -5.75 -1.73 -9.91
CA ALA A 22 -5.39 -1.55 -8.52
C ALA A 22 -4.59 -2.74 -7.99
N ALA A 23 -3.67 -3.18 -8.85
CA ALA A 23 -2.49 -3.96 -8.50
C ALA A 23 -1.70 -3.21 -7.43
N ASN A 24 -1.00 -3.90 -6.54
CA ASN A 24 -0.10 -3.25 -5.62
C ASN A 24 1.16 -2.70 -6.32
N PRO A 25 1.60 -1.47 -6.00
CA PRO A 25 0.93 -0.51 -5.14
C PRO A 25 -0.35 0.02 -5.82
N TYR A 26 -1.45 0.12 -5.06
CA TYR A 26 -2.77 0.41 -5.62
C TYR A 26 -2.95 1.89 -6.04
N LEU A 27 -1.99 2.74 -5.72
CA LEU A 27 -1.85 4.11 -6.22
C LEU A 27 -0.78 4.13 -7.34
N PRO A 28 -0.72 5.17 -8.18
CA PRO A 28 0.31 5.28 -9.21
C PRO A 28 1.74 5.03 -8.68
N LEU A 29 2.60 4.44 -9.50
CA LEU A 29 3.97 4.04 -9.14
C LEU A 29 4.89 5.21 -8.79
N TRP A 30 4.51 6.45 -9.12
CA TRP A 30 5.22 7.66 -8.71
C TRP A 30 4.67 8.27 -7.43
N GLU A 31 3.50 7.84 -6.97
CA GLU A 31 2.85 8.32 -5.76
C GLU A 31 3.42 7.58 -4.55
N HIS A 32 3.76 8.35 -3.51
CA HIS A 32 4.35 7.84 -2.28
C HIS A 32 3.53 8.36 -1.09
N THR A 33 2.34 7.80 -0.93
CA THR A 33 1.42 8.08 0.19
C THR A 33 1.45 6.93 1.21
N PRO A 34 2.42 6.88 2.14
CA PRO A 34 2.44 5.87 3.20
C PRO A 34 1.54 6.25 4.37
N ASP A 35 1.57 5.42 5.42
CA ASP A 35 0.82 5.64 6.65
C ASP A 35 -0.69 5.77 6.40
N GLY A 36 -1.19 4.97 5.44
CA GLY A 36 -2.55 5.04 4.93
C GLY A 36 -3.59 4.58 5.95
N GLU A 37 -4.48 5.48 6.33
CA GLU A 37 -5.69 5.25 7.11
C GLU A 37 -6.92 5.19 6.18
N PRO A 38 -7.46 3.99 5.90
CA PRO A 38 -8.60 3.78 5.04
C PRO A 38 -9.95 3.99 5.77
N TYR A 39 -10.89 4.67 5.10
CA TYR A 39 -12.28 4.80 5.55
C TYR A 39 -13.26 4.74 4.38
N VAL A 40 -14.43 4.12 4.58
CA VAL A 40 -15.55 4.20 3.63
C VAL A 40 -16.50 5.32 4.04
N PHE A 41 -16.55 6.39 3.26
CA PHE A 41 -17.47 7.51 3.47
C PHE A 41 -18.38 7.72 2.26
N ASP A 42 -19.37 8.58 2.43
CA ASP A 42 -20.27 8.95 1.32
C ASP A 42 -19.49 9.75 0.28
N ASP A 43 -19.79 9.49 -0.99
CA ASP A 43 -19.27 10.27 -2.10
C ASP A 43 -19.96 11.65 -2.10
N PRO A 44 -19.25 12.75 -1.78
CA PRO A 44 -19.85 14.06 -1.69
C PRO A 44 -20.21 14.63 -3.08
N ASP A 45 -19.71 14.03 -4.16
CA ASP A 45 -19.99 14.43 -5.54
C ASP A 45 -21.08 13.56 -6.18
N ASN A 46 -21.37 12.39 -5.60
CA ASN A 46 -22.37 11.44 -6.08
C ASN A 46 -23.26 10.94 -4.93
N PRO A 47 -24.31 11.70 -4.55
CA PRO A 47 -25.18 11.35 -3.42
C PRO A 47 -25.75 9.92 -3.50
N GLY A 48 -25.68 9.19 -2.39
CA GLY A 48 -26.09 7.78 -2.30
C GLY A 48 -25.02 6.77 -2.73
N ARG A 49 -23.86 7.23 -3.21
CA ARG A 49 -22.69 6.39 -3.45
C ARG A 49 -21.69 6.53 -2.31
N LYS A 50 -20.76 5.58 -2.25
CA LYS A 50 -19.68 5.55 -1.26
C LYS A 50 -18.34 5.39 -1.96
N ARG A 51 -17.30 5.91 -1.31
CA ARG A 51 -15.91 5.71 -1.73
C ARG A 51 -15.10 5.22 -0.55
N VAL A 52 -14.08 4.43 -0.84
CA VAL A 52 -12.95 4.27 0.08
C VAL A 52 -12.03 5.47 -0.09
N TYR A 53 -11.64 6.09 1.01
CA TYR A 53 -10.70 7.19 1.11
C TYR A 53 -9.46 6.72 1.86
N VAL A 54 -8.27 7.12 1.44
CA VAL A 54 -7.01 6.80 2.12
C VAL A 54 -6.29 8.09 2.49
N TYR A 55 -6.23 8.36 3.79
CA TYR A 55 -5.51 9.49 4.37
C TYR A 55 -4.10 9.02 4.73
N GLY A 56 -3.07 9.63 4.18
CA GLY A 56 -1.69 9.20 4.45
C GLY A 56 -0.72 10.36 4.48
N SER A 57 0.49 10.10 4.98
CA SER A 57 1.64 10.98 4.79
C SER A 57 1.93 11.12 3.30
N HIS A 58 2.75 12.11 2.92
CA HIS A 58 3.20 12.26 1.53
C HIS A 58 4.73 12.33 1.45
N ASP A 59 5.39 11.24 1.05
CA ASP A 59 6.85 11.13 0.95
C ASP A 59 7.39 11.86 -0.30
N ASN A 60 7.19 13.18 -0.41
CA ASN A 60 7.56 13.97 -1.59
C ASN A 60 8.93 14.68 -1.52
N ARG A 61 9.68 14.47 -0.43
CA ARG A 61 10.98 15.14 -0.17
C ARG A 61 12.19 14.33 -0.60
N GLN A 62 11.99 13.11 -1.11
CA GLN A 62 12.96 12.17 -1.69
C GLN A 62 14.15 11.71 -0.83
N SER A 63 14.43 12.41 0.27
CA SER A 63 15.60 12.21 1.15
C SER A 63 15.22 12.12 2.63
N LEU A 64 13.94 12.32 2.93
CA LEU A 64 13.38 12.48 4.27
C LEU A 64 11.97 11.87 4.27
N TRP A 65 11.59 11.36 5.44
CA TRP A 65 10.26 10.84 5.72
C TRP A 65 9.21 11.96 5.63
N CYS A 66 8.08 11.60 5.02
CA CYS A 66 6.88 12.41 4.91
C CYS A 66 7.09 13.79 4.26
N GLY A 67 6.06 14.61 4.32
CA GLY A 67 5.93 15.81 3.50
C GLY A 67 5.44 17.01 4.27
N ARG A 68 5.17 18.08 3.52
CA ARG A 68 4.58 19.33 4.04
C ARG A 68 3.12 19.54 3.62
N ASP A 69 2.60 18.60 2.85
CA ASP A 69 1.20 18.47 2.50
C ASP A 69 0.70 17.08 2.84
N LEU A 70 -0.62 16.99 3.02
CA LEU A 70 -1.36 15.75 3.01
C LEU A 70 -2.21 15.75 1.74
N VAL A 71 -2.09 14.67 0.98
CA VAL A 71 -2.90 14.40 -0.21
C VAL A 71 -3.95 13.36 0.12
N LEU A 72 -5.01 13.31 -0.68
CA LEU A 72 -6.05 12.30 -0.55
C LEU A 72 -6.28 11.57 -1.86
N TRP A 73 -6.47 10.27 -1.74
CA TRP A 73 -6.89 9.40 -2.83
C TRP A 73 -8.15 8.65 -2.43
N SER A 74 -9.03 8.41 -3.39
CA SER A 74 -10.24 7.62 -3.16
C SER A 74 -10.70 6.82 -4.38
N ALA A 75 -11.39 5.70 -4.15
CA ALA A 75 -12.00 4.89 -5.21
C ALA A 75 -13.48 4.60 -4.88
N PRO A 76 -14.37 4.50 -5.88
CA PRO A 76 -15.71 3.96 -5.67
C PRO A 76 -15.63 2.57 -5.04
N VAL A 77 -16.46 2.27 -4.06
CA VAL A 77 -16.43 0.94 -3.40
C VAL A 77 -16.76 -0.18 -4.38
N GLU A 78 -17.60 0.10 -5.39
CA GLU A 78 -17.97 -0.82 -6.47
C GLU A 78 -16.87 -1.06 -7.51
N ASP A 79 -15.83 -0.24 -7.55
CA ASP A 79 -14.78 -0.31 -8.58
C ASP A 79 -13.45 0.23 -8.04
N LEU A 80 -12.74 -0.63 -7.32
CA LEU A 80 -11.47 -0.31 -6.65
C LEU A 80 -10.30 -0.12 -7.62
N ASN A 81 -10.54 -0.27 -8.93
CA ASN A 81 -9.61 0.07 -9.99
C ASN A 81 -9.62 1.56 -10.36
N LYS A 82 -10.57 2.35 -9.84
CA LYS A 82 -10.74 3.76 -10.21
C LYS A 82 -10.37 4.72 -9.09
N TRP A 83 -9.12 4.66 -8.65
CA TRP A 83 -8.56 5.62 -7.71
C TRP A 83 -8.45 7.00 -8.36
N ARG A 84 -8.97 8.03 -7.68
CA ARG A 84 -8.85 9.44 -8.06
C ARG A 84 -7.97 10.16 -7.06
N PHE A 85 -7.19 11.11 -7.57
CA PHE A 85 -6.51 12.09 -6.74
C PHE A 85 -7.52 13.17 -6.34
N ASP A 86 -7.86 13.26 -5.06
CA ASP A 86 -8.79 14.26 -4.51
C ASP A 86 -8.09 15.60 -4.21
N GLY A 87 -6.76 15.65 -4.34
CA GLY A 87 -5.99 16.87 -4.17
C GLY A 87 -5.24 16.95 -2.84
N VAL A 88 -4.62 18.11 -2.62
CA VAL A 88 -3.99 18.46 -1.35
C VAL A 88 -5.08 18.90 -0.37
N ILE A 89 -5.34 18.07 0.64
CA ILE A 89 -6.42 18.30 1.61
C ILE A 89 -5.99 19.19 2.78
N PHE A 90 -4.70 19.26 3.07
CA PHE A 90 -4.18 20.06 4.18
C PHE A 90 -2.70 20.46 4.01
N ARG A 91 -2.41 21.70 4.44
CA ARG A 91 -1.06 22.25 4.65
C ARG A 91 -1.07 23.12 5.90
N SER A 92 -0.08 22.97 6.78
CA SER A 92 0.06 23.82 7.98
C SER A 92 0.95 25.03 7.68
N VAL A 93 0.39 26.06 7.02
CA VAL A 93 1.14 27.23 6.55
C VAL A 93 0.82 28.53 7.28
N ALA A 94 -0.34 28.62 7.93
CA ALA A 94 -0.81 29.83 8.59
C ALA A 94 -1.22 29.58 10.04
N ASP A 95 -1.04 30.60 10.89
CA ASP A 95 -1.47 30.64 12.29
C ASP A 95 -2.99 30.87 12.42
N ALA A 96 -3.50 30.95 13.65
CA ALA A 96 -4.92 31.18 13.93
C ALA A 96 -5.46 32.50 13.34
N ASN A 97 -4.60 33.49 13.09
CA ASN A 97 -4.94 34.79 12.54
C ASN A 97 -4.75 34.86 11.01
N GLY A 98 -4.30 33.78 10.38
CA GLY A 98 -4.01 33.74 8.94
C GLY A 98 -2.62 34.26 8.57
N ASN A 99 -1.74 34.54 9.54
CA ASN A 99 -0.36 34.95 9.25
C ASN A 99 0.51 33.73 8.91
N PRO A 100 1.47 33.84 7.97
CA PRO A 100 2.41 32.77 7.69
C PRO A 100 3.22 32.30 8.91
N LEU A 101 3.31 30.99 9.13
CA LEU A 101 3.97 30.41 10.32
C LEU A 101 5.50 30.51 10.33
N ASP A 102 6.14 30.56 9.17
CA ASP A 102 7.60 30.49 8.99
C ASP A 102 8.16 31.67 8.18
N GLY A 103 7.34 32.69 7.92
CA GLY A 103 7.68 33.84 7.07
C GLY A 103 7.95 33.51 5.59
N LYS A 104 7.85 32.22 5.19
CA LYS A 104 8.13 31.71 3.84
C LYS A 104 6.99 30.83 3.28
N SER A 105 5.96 30.59 4.08
CA SER A 105 4.79 29.74 3.83
C SER A 105 5.14 28.33 3.33
N LEU A 106 6.27 27.75 3.76
CA LEU A 106 6.68 26.42 3.28
C LEU A 106 5.81 25.30 3.87
N GLY A 107 5.33 25.51 5.09
CA GLY A 107 4.51 24.55 5.82
C GLY A 107 5.29 23.66 6.77
N ASP A 108 4.63 23.24 7.85
CA ASP A 108 5.18 22.25 8.79
C ASP A 108 5.31 20.86 8.16
N LEU A 109 6.09 20.00 8.82
CA LEU A 109 6.13 18.57 8.52
C LEU A 109 4.92 17.86 9.11
N LEU A 110 4.26 17.05 8.28
CA LEU A 110 3.01 16.35 8.58
C LEU A 110 3.20 14.86 8.34
N PHE A 111 2.83 14.06 9.34
CA PHE A 111 3.07 12.63 9.43
C PHE A 111 1.72 11.92 9.63
N ALA A 112 1.67 10.60 9.37
CA ALA A 112 0.64 9.64 9.76
C ALA A 112 -0.71 10.25 10.16
N PRO A 113 -1.48 10.81 9.21
CA PRO A 113 -2.74 11.43 9.54
C PRO A 113 -3.82 10.38 9.78
N ASP A 114 -4.81 10.74 10.59
CA ASP A 114 -6.05 9.99 10.74
C ASP A 114 -7.26 10.92 10.61
N VAL A 115 -8.44 10.37 10.37
CA VAL A 115 -9.69 11.12 10.30
C VAL A 115 -10.81 10.42 11.08
N ALA A 116 -11.63 11.21 11.76
CA ALA A 116 -12.85 10.72 12.39
C ALA A 116 -14.09 11.46 11.87
N LEU A 117 -15.17 10.72 11.65
CA LEU A 117 -16.48 11.29 11.31
C LEU A 117 -17.32 11.44 12.58
N LYS A 118 -17.78 12.66 12.86
CA LYS A 118 -18.85 12.94 13.84
C LYS A 118 -20.13 13.29 13.09
N THR A 119 -21.25 12.69 13.49
CA THR A 119 -22.58 13.08 13.04
C THR A 119 -23.33 13.66 14.22
N ASP A 120 -23.84 14.89 14.10
CA ASP A 120 -24.62 15.52 15.18
C ASP A 120 -26.09 15.03 15.20
N SER A 121 -26.86 15.50 16.18
CA SER A 121 -28.25 15.10 16.38
C SER A 121 -29.21 15.49 15.25
N ILE A 122 -28.81 16.42 14.37
CA ILE A 122 -29.59 16.83 13.19
C ILE A 122 -29.09 16.16 11.91
N GLY A 123 -28.12 15.24 12.01
CA GLY A 123 -27.56 14.49 10.88
C GLY A 123 -26.45 15.22 10.13
N LYS A 124 -25.95 16.36 10.63
CA LYS A 124 -24.82 17.04 10.01
C LYS A 124 -23.54 16.25 10.27
N LYS A 125 -22.82 15.95 9.19
CA LYS A 125 -21.53 15.27 9.20
C LYS A 125 -20.39 16.30 9.31
N THR A 126 -19.41 16.02 10.17
CA THR A 126 -18.17 16.77 10.27
C THR A 126 -17.00 15.79 10.38
N TYR A 127 -16.03 15.96 9.50
CA TYR A 127 -14.81 15.16 9.43
C TYR A 127 -13.70 15.89 10.20
N PHE A 128 -13.08 15.21 11.15
CA PHE A 128 -11.98 15.74 11.97
C PHE A 128 -10.68 15.04 11.57
N LEU A 129 -9.80 15.76 10.89
CA LEU A 129 -8.46 15.32 10.51
C LEU A 129 -7.49 15.59 11.66
N VAL A 130 -6.68 14.58 11.98
CA VAL A 130 -5.49 14.69 12.83
C VAL A 130 -4.27 14.63 11.93
N PRO A 131 -3.70 15.75 11.45
CA PRO A 131 -2.64 15.76 10.44
C PRO A 131 -1.24 15.34 10.94
N ASN A 132 -1.11 14.88 12.19
CA ASN A 132 0.11 14.72 13.00
C ASN A 132 1.26 15.68 12.63
N ASN A 133 1.17 16.91 13.11
CA ASN A 133 2.16 17.95 12.85
C ASN A 133 3.40 17.74 13.76
N MET A 134 4.59 17.69 13.18
CA MET A 134 5.81 17.40 13.94
C MET A 134 6.50 18.63 14.55
N THR A 135 5.92 19.82 14.36
CA THR A 135 6.39 21.03 15.05
C THR A 135 5.89 21.07 16.49
N SER A 136 6.79 21.35 17.44
CA SER A 136 6.52 21.29 18.88
C SER A 136 5.30 22.08 19.36
N LYS A 137 4.98 23.22 18.72
CA LYS A 137 3.80 24.04 19.05
C LYS A 137 2.47 23.46 18.55
N ARG A 138 2.49 22.51 17.62
CA ARG A 138 1.31 22.09 16.85
C ARG A 138 1.10 20.58 16.86
N LYS A 139 1.77 19.86 17.76
CA LYS A 139 1.79 18.38 17.78
C LYS A 139 0.41 17.72 17.81
N SER A 140 -0.51 18.30 18.59
CA SER A 140 -1.86 17.79 18.78
C SER A 140 -2.89 18.49 17.88
N MET A 141 -2.47 19.04 16.74
CA MET A 141 -3.34 19.76 15.81
C MET A 141 -4.54 18.90 15.38
N ILE A 142 -5.72 19.50 15.35
CA ILE A 142 -6.96 18.96 14.79
C ILE A 142 -7.48 19.96 13.77
N ALA A 143 -7.86 19.49 12.60
CA ALA A 143 -8.54 20.25 11.58
C ALA A 143 -9.88 19.61 11.25
N LYS A 144 -10.84 20.39 10.74
CA LYS A 144 -12.16 19.87 10.38
C LYS A 144 -12.64 20.33 9.02
N SER A 145 -13.54 19.55 8.43
CA SER A 145 -14.25 19.87 7.21
C SER A 145 -15.67 19.29 7.23
N ASP A 146 -16.56 19.84 6.41
CA ASP A 146 -17.89 19.29 6.17
C ASP A 146 -17.87 18.21 5.04
N ARG A 147 -16.72 18.00 4.39
CA ARG A 147 -16.50 16.98 3.36
C ARG A 147 -15.33 16.05 3.71
N PRO A 148 -15.33 14.78 3.27
CA PRO A 148 -14.21 13.86 3.52
C PRO A 148 -12.92 14.29 2.81
N ASP A 149 -13.04 14.99 1.67
CA ASP A 149 -11.95 15.51 0.84
C ASP A 149 -11.55 16.95 1.15
N GLY A 150 -12.06 17.52 2.24
CA GLY A 150 -11.68 18.85 2.67
C GLY A 150 -12.31 19.97 1.85
N PRO A 151 -11.68 21.17 1.83
CA PRO A 151 -10.45 21.51 2.55
C PRO A 151 -10.64 21.44 4.08
N PHE A 152 -9.58 21.04 4.79
CA PHE A 152 -9.59 20.99 6.26
C PHE A 152 -9.07 22.30 6.86
N ARG A 153 -9.71 22.77 7.94
CA ARG A 153 -9.28 23.97 8.69
C ARG A 153 -9.05 23.65 10.16
N VAL A 154 -7.92 24.11 10.69
CA VAL A 154 -7.53 23.89 12.09
C VAL A 154 -8.60 24.46 13.03
N CYS A 155 -9.01 23.68 14.02
CA CYS A 155 -10.10 24.03 14.93
C CYS A 155 -9.73 24.02 16.42
N ASN A 156 -8.48 23.73 16.77
CA ASN A 156 -8.00 23.66 18.15
C ASN A 156 -6.79 24.57 18.42
N TRP A 157 -6.79 25.77 17.83
CA TRP A 157 -5.80 26.80 18.18
C TRP A 157 -5.87 27.16 19.67
N ASP A 158 -4.72 27.46 20.27
CA ASP A 158 -4.62 27.97 21.62
C ASP A 158 -5.13 29.41 21.66
N ALA A 159 -5.90 29.74 22.71
CA ALA A 159 -6.54 31.06 22.84
C ALA A 159 -5.55 32.20 23.13
N LYS A 160 -4.32 31.88 23.58
CA LYS A 160 -3.30 32.86 24.00
C LYS A 160 -2.11 32.92 23.05
N ASP A 161 -1.78 31.82 22.36
CA ASP A 161 -0.74 31.77 21.33
C ASP A 161 -1.32 31.29 19.99
N PRO A 162 -1.55 32.19 19.01
CA PRO A 162 -2.17 31.82 17.73
C PRO A 162 -1.31 30.87 16.90
N THR A 163 -0.04 30.66 17.26
CA THR A 163 0.88 29.74 16.57
C THR A 163 0.88 28.34 17.19
N ARG A 164 0.11 28.10 18.26
CA ARG A 164 0.07 26.85 19.03
C ARG A 164 -1.32 26.21 18.97
N THR A 165 -1.39 24.88 18.95
CA THR A 165 -2.64 24.13 19.15
C THR A 165 -2.68 23.51 20.55
N ARG A 166 -3.89 23.35 21.10
CA ARG A 166 -4.15 22.63 22.36
C ARG A 166 -4.40 21.14 22.11
N GLY A 167 -4.36 20.33 23.17
CA GLY A 167 -4.64 18.89 23.11
C GLY A 167 -3.50 18.02 23.62
N CYS A 168 -3.71 16.70 23.60
CA CYS A 168 -2.76 15.72 24.17
C CYS A 168 -2.16 14.71 23.16
N LEU A 169 -2.67 14.66 21.93
CA LEU A 169 -2.23 13.69 20.93
C LEU A 169 -0.74 13.84 20.60
N GLY A 170 -0.06 12.70 20.46
CA GLY A 170 1.37 12.59 20.18
C GLY A 170 1.69 12.08 18.77
N LEU A 171 2.79 11.33 18.63
CA LEU A 171 3.22 10.74 17.35
C LEU A 171 2.25 9.63 16.93
N ASP A 172 2.00 9.52 15.62
CA ASP A 172 1.13 8.52 14.98
C ASP A 172 -0.22 8.38 15.68
N PRO A 173 -1.03 9.46 15.69
CA PRO A 173 -2.29 9.48 16.38
C PRO A 173 -3.38 8.76 15.58
N ALA A 174 -4.27 8.07 16.30
CA ALA A 174 -5.59 7.70 15.82
C ALA A 174 -6.67 8.39 16.63
N LEU A 175 -7.77 8.74 15.95
CA LEU A 175 -8.94 9.40 16.53
C LEU A 175 -10.18 8.56 16.23
N PHE A 176 -10.90 8.18 17.29
CA PHE A 176 -12.06 7.31 17.18
C PHE A 176 -13.28 7.96 17.81
N VAL A 177 -14.33 8.11 17.03
CA VAL A 177 -15.66 8.52 17.50
C VAL A 177 -16.50 7.26 17.59
N ASP A 178 -16.94 6.93 18.79
CA ASP A 178 -17.74 5.73 19.06
C ASP A 178 -19.23 5.98 18.78
N ASP A 179 -20.00 4.89 18.71
CA ASP A 179 -21.44 4.92 18.42
C ASP A 179 -22.25 5.70 19.48
N ASP A 180 -21.73 5.80 20.71
CA ASP A 180 -22.32 6.56 21.82
C ASP A 180 -21.90 8.04 21.84
N GLY A 181 -21.13 8.49 20.85
CA GLY A 181 -20.63 9.85 20.71
C GLY A 181 -19.42 10.18 21.57
N ARG A 182 -18.88 9.23 22.35
CA ARG A 182 -17.61 9.40 23.05
C ARG A 182 -16.46 9.37 22.06
N VAL A 183 -15.39 10.07 22.40
CA VAL A 183 -14.23 10.26 21.52
C VAL A 183 -12.99 9.74 22.24
N TYR A 184 -12.15 9.02 21.50
CA TYR A 184 -10.92 8.42 22.02
C TYR A 184 -9.75 8.75 21.11
N GLY A 185 -8.62 9.10 21.73
CA GLY A 185 -7.36 9.30 21.05
C GLY A 185 -6.38 8.20 21.43
N TYR A 186 -5.59 7.74 20.47
CA TYR A 186 -4.52 6.74 20.64
C TYR A 186 -3.26 7.29 19.99
N TRP A 187 -2.09 7.16 20.61
CA TRP A 187 -0.83 7.66 20.04
C TRP A 187 0.37 7.00 20.73
N GLY A 188 1.57 7.16 20.19
CA GLY A 188 2.77 6.79 20.92
C GLY A 188 3.97 6.39 20.07
N PHE A 189 5.10 6.25 20.75
CA PHE A 189 6.34 5.72 20.19
C PHE A 189 7.07 4.94 21.29
N TRP A 190 7.37 3.67 21.06
CA TRP A 190 7.85 2.67 22.03
C TRP A 190 6.97 2.40 23.24
N ARG A 191 6.01 3.27 23.54
CA ARG A 191 4.99 3.15 24.60
C ARG A 191 3.67 3.63 24.01
N SER A 192 2.61 2.86 24.23
CA SER A 192 1.27 3.23 23.79
C SER A 192 0.61 4.18 24.78
N MET A 193 -0.09 5.18 24.28
CA MET A 193 -0.90 6.12 25.06
C MET A 193 -2.32 6.13 24.49
N ALA A 194 -3.31 6.31 25.36
CA ALA A 194 -4.68 6.57 24.95
C ALA A 194 -5.40 7.47 25.94
N ALA A 195 -6.48 8.13 25.51
CA ALA A 195 -7.35 8.88 26.39
C ALA A 195 -8.77 8.94 25.84
N GLU A 196 -9.76 9.02 26.72
CA GLU A 196 -11.05 9.58 26.35
C GLU A 196 -10.89 11.10 26.21
N LEU A 197 -11.31 11.64 25.08
CA LEU A 197 -11.20 13.05 24.73
C LEU A 197 -12.53 13.77 24.95
N ASP A 198 -12.46 15.08 25.17
CA ASP A 198 -13.62 15.95 25.16
C ASP A 198 -14.23 15.97 23.74
N PRO A 199 -15.48 15.53 23.55
CA PRO A 199 -16.12 15.44 22.24
C PRO A 199 -16.36 16.80 21.56
N GLU A 200 -16.27 17.91 22.29
CA GLU A 200 -16.39 19.26 21.72
C GLU A 200 -15.05 19.74 21.15
N THR A 201 -13.94 19.39 21.79
CA THR A 201 -12.61 19.84 21.36
C THR A 201 -11.92 18.84 20.43
N MET A 202 -12.28 17.55 20.54
CA MET A 202 -11.63 16.41 19.87
C MET A 202 -10.13 16.26 20.18
N ALA A 203 -9.59 17.04 21.12
CA ALA A 203 -8.16 17.21 21.32
C ALA A 203 -7.72 17.08 22.78
N ASP A 204 -8.52 17.62 23.71
CA ASP A 204 -8.19 17.62 25.13
C ASP A 204 -8.69 16.35 25.80
N VAL A 205 -7.98 15.91 26.84
CA VAL A 205 -8.44 14.84 27.73
C VAL A 205 -9.77 15.24 28.36
N LYS A 206 -10.77 14.36 28.31
CA LYS A 206 -12.09 14.61 28.88
C LYS A 206 -11.97 14.93 30.38
N PRO A 207 -12.60 16.01 30.90
CA PRO A 207 -12.59 16.33 32.32
C PRO A 207 -12.98 15.13 33.21
N GLY A 208 -12.21 14.89 34.27
CA GLY A 208 -12.41 13.75 35.18
C GLY A 208 -11.83 12.43 34.71
N THR A 209 -11.24 12.38 33.51
CA THR A 209 -10.49 11.22 33.01
C THR A 209 -8.98 11.51 32.99
N LYS A 210 -8.17 10.52 32.58
CA LYS A 210 -6.71 10.65 32.49
C LYS A 210 -6.20 9.92 31.26
N VAL A 211 -4.99 10.30 30.83
CA VAL A 211 -4.23 9.51 29.87
C VAL A 211 -3.96 8.13 30.48
N VAL A 212 -4.21 7.09 29.69
CA VAL A 212 -3.83 5.70 29.94
C VAL A 212 -2.47 5.49 29.28
N GLU A 213 -1.47 5.18 30.08
CA GLU A 213 -0.14 4.79 29.60
C GLU A 213 -0.03 3.27 29.51
N ASP A 214 0.72 2.78 28.53
CA ASP A 214 0.99 1.34 28.29
C ASP A 214 -0.30 0.49 28.26
N MET A 215 -1.35 0.99 27.58
CA MET A 215 -2.58 0.23 27.34
C MET A 215 -2.28 -1.16 26.75
N VAL A 216 -1.25 -1.24 25.92
CA VAL A 216 -0.53 -2.46 25.56
C VAL A 216 0.95 -2.26 25.87
N SER A 217 1.68 -3.34 26.21
CA SER A 217 3.09 -3.18 26.60
C SER A 217 3.95 -2.70 25.44
N GLY A 218 4.87 -1.78 25.73
CA GLY A 218 5.81 -1.19 24.79
C GLY A 218 6.86 -2.16 24.25
N GLY A 219 7.51 -1.82 23.13
CA GLY A 219 8.48 -2.68 22.44
C GLY A 219 9.76 -3.00 23.22
N LYS A 220 10.01 -2.29 24.32
CA LYS A 220 11.11 -2.53 25.29
C LYS A 220 10.63 -3.17 26.60
N GLN A 221 9.32 -3.32 26.77
CA GLN A 221 8.72 -3.96 27.94
C GLN A 221 8.52 -5.45 27.64
N PRO A 222 8.48 -6.31 28.69
CA PRO A 222 8.17 -7.71 28.51
C PRO A 222 6.73 -7.93 28.02
N GLY A 223 6.48 -9.12 27.47
CA GLY A 223 5.16 -9.54 27.01
C GLY A 223 5.02 -9.53 25.50
N VAL A 224 3.87 -10.00 25.02
CA VAL A 224 3.66 -10.26 23.59
C VAL A 224 3.32 -9.01 22.78
N PHE A 225 2.77 -7.96 23.39
CA PHE A 225 2.24 -6.80 22.65
C PHE A 225 3.31 -6.01 21.90
N ARG A 226 4.33 -5.52 22.61
CA ARG A 226 5.55 -4.91 22.07
C ARG A 226 5.30 -3.78 21.07
N PHE A 227 4.45 -2.85 21.49
CA PHE A 227 4.09 -1.65 20.74
C PHE A 227 5.31 -0.82 20.31
N PHE A 228 5.38 -0.47 19.02
CA PHE A 228 6.40 0.41 18.48
C PHE A 228 5.82 1.77 18.10
N GLU A 229 4.86 1.84 17.16
CA GLU A 229 4.23 3.08 16.67
C GLU A 229 2.93 2.78 15.90
N ALA A 230 2.46 3.69 15.05
CA ALA A 230 1.38 3.48 14.09
C ALA A 230 0.02 3.10 14.72
N SER A 231 -0.44 3.90 15.70
CA SER A 231 -1.74 3.62 16.34
C SER A 231 -2.87 3.73 15.32
N SER A 232 -3.74 2.73 15.26
CA SER A 232 -5.01 2.76 14.51
C SER A 232 -6.05 1.95 15.26
N VAL A 233 -7.33 2.31 15.16
CA VAL A 233 -8.41 1.58 15.83
C VAL A 233 -9.64 1.45 14.95
N ARG A 234 -10.28 0.28 15.01
CA ARG A 234 -11.56 0.00 14.35
C ARG A 234 -12.50 -0.67 15.33
N LYS A 235 -13.81 -0.53 15.08
CA LYS A 235 -14.84 -1.30 15.79
C LYS A 235 -15.41 -2.32 14.81
N VAL A 236 -15.25 -3.61 15.12
CA VAL A 236 -15.68 -4.72 14.27
C VAL A 236 -16.65 -5.59 15.05
N LYS A 237 -17.91 -5.65 14.62
CA LYS A 237 -18.97 -6.43 15.29
C LYS A 237 -19.02 -6.19 16.81
N GLY A 238 -18.92 -4.92 17.23
CA GLY A 238 -18.96 -4.51 18.64
C GLY A 238 -17.65 -4.69 19.42
N LYS A 239 -16.60 -5.24 18.81
CA LYS A 239 -15.25 -5.34 19.41
C LYS A 239 -14.37 -4.19 18.95
N TYR A 240 -13.57 -3.65 19.86
CA TYR A 240 -12.52 -2.70 19.51
C TYR A 240 -11.29 -3.47 19.07
N VAL A 241 -10.72 -3.09 17.93
CA VAL A 241 -9.53 -3.69 17.33
C VAL A 241 -8.48 -2.59 17.23
N PHE A 242 -7.46 -2.67 18.07
CA PHE A 242 -6.32 -1.76 18.08
C PHE A 242 -5.20 -2.34 17.23
N ILE A 243 -4.85 -1.63 16.16
CA ILE A 243 -3.83 -2.01 15.18
C ILE A 243 -2.61 -1.13 15.41
N TYR A 244 -1.42 -1.73 15.33
CA TYR A 244 -0.18 -1.02 15.59
C TYR A 244 1.03 -1.70 14.96
N SER A 245 2.07 -0.93 14.73
CA SER A 245 3.39 -1.46 14.38
C SER A 245 4.01 -2.12 15.60
N ARG A 246 4.39 -3.39 15.47
CA ARG A 246 4.92 -4.22 16.55
C ARG A 246 6.40 -4.49 16.35
N LYS A 247 7.17 -4.33 17.43
CA LYS A 247 8.58 -4.77 17.51
C LYS A 247 8.62 -6.28 17.74
N THR A 248 9.05 -7.04 16.74
CA THR A 248 9.29 -8.50 16.83
C THR A 248 10.55 -8.83 17.64
N GLU A 249 10.60 -10.01 18.24
CA GLU A 249 11.73 -10.50 19.06
C GLU A 249 12.85 -10.96 18.16
N ASP A 250 14.08 -10.95 18.67
CA ASP A 250 15.17 -11.57 17.93
C ASP A 250 14.94 -13.08 17.88
N GLY A 251 14.97 -13.65 16.67
CA GLY A 251 14.60 -15.04 16.42
C GLY A 251 13.10 -15.30 16.26
N GLU A 252 12.23 -14.29 16.48
CA GLU A 252 10.80 -14.42 16.21
C GLU A 252 10.59 -14.64 14.70
N PHE A 253 9.82 -15.68 14.35
CA PHE A 253 9.68 -16.17 12.97
C PHE A 253 10.99 -16.63 12.31
N GLY A 254 12.04 -16.95 13.08
CA GLY A 254 13.34 -17.32 12.54
C GLY A 254 14.12 -16.16 11.92
N LEU A 255 13.73 -14.91 12.21
CA LEU A 255 14.34 -13.70 11.65
C LEU A 255 14.85 -12.77 12.76
N TYR A 256 15.69 -11.81 12.37
CA TYR A 256 16.15 -10.75 13.27
C TYR A 256 15.00 -9.82 13.69
N SER A 257 15.14 -9.20 14.86
CA SER A 257 14.15 -8.25 15.39
C SER A 257 13.87 -7.09 14.41
N SER A 258 12.59 -6.79 14.19
CA SER A 258 12.12 -5.75 13.27
C SER A 258 10.84 -5.07 13.78
N SER A 259 10.62 -3.81 13.39
CA SER A 259 9.34 -3.10 13.55
C SER A 259 8.51 -3.08 12.25
N TYR A 260 8.89 -3.90 11.26
CA TYR A 260 8.21 -3.98 9.96
C TYR A 260 7.02 -4.97 10.01
N THR A 261 6.29 -5.02 11.11
CA THR A 261 5.20 -5.97 11.33
C THR A 261 3.98 -5.25 11.89
N LEU A 262 2.87 -5.28 11.16
CA LEU A 262 1.60 -4.70 11.60
C LEU A 262 0.81 -5.78 12.33
N ALA A 263 0.46 -5.51 13.59
CA ALA A 263 -0.22 -6.44 14.47
C ALA A 263 -1.50 -5.82 15.04
N TYR A 264 -2.30 -6.63 15.72
CA TYR A 264 -3.50 -6.15 16.42
C TYR A 264 -3.65 -6.73 17.81
N ALA A 265 -4.41 -5.99 18.61
CA ALA A 265 -5.03 -6.42 19.84
C ALA A 265 -6.53 -6.09 19.81
N TYR A 266 -7.34 -6.77 20.61
CA TYR A 266 -8.78 -6.53 20.67
C TYR A 266 -9.31 -6.47 22.10
N SER A 267 -10.46 -5.79 22.28
CA SER A 267 -11.12 -5.61 23.57
C SER A 267 -12.62 -5.40 23.41
N ASP A 268 -13.36 -5.62 24.50
CA ASP A 268 -14.75 -5.17 24.66
C ASP A 268 -14.85 -3.68 25.05
N ASN A 269 -13.73 -3.03 25.38
CA ASN A 269 -13.69 -1.64 25.82
C ASN A 269 -12.66 -0.83 25.01
N PRO A 270 -12.92 0.45 24.72
CA PRO A 270 -12.06 1.26 23.85
C PRO A 270 -10.68 1.56 24.45
N LEU A 271 -10.52 1.41 25.78
CA LEU A 271 -9.26 1.65 26.48
C LEU A 271 -8.68 0.37 27.11
N GLY A 272 -9.18 -0.80 26.71
CA GLY A 272 -8.76 -2.10 27.24
C GLY A 272 -9.53 -2.56 28.48
N PRO A 273 -9.10 -3.66 29.13
CA PRO A 273 -7.87 -4.41 28.85
C PRO A 273 -7.89 -5.09 27.47
N TRP A 274 -6.71 -5.22 26.87
CA TRP A 274 -6.54 -5.74 25.51
C TRP A 274 -6.07 -7.20 25.51
N THR A 275 -6.46 -7.93 24.46
CA THR A 275 -5.95 -9.28 24.16
C THR A 275 -5.18 -9.24 22.85
N TYR A 276 -3.95 -9.78 22.82
CA TYR A 276 -3.15 -9.83 21.60
C TYR A 276 -3.77 -10.78 20.57
N GLY A 277 -3.91 -10.31 19.33
CA GLY A 277 -4.56 -11.03 18.26
C GLY A 277 -3.60 -11.65 17.23
N GLY A 278 -2.38 -11.14 17.12
CA GLY A 278 -1.38 -11.64 16.18
C GLY A 278 -0.91 -10.60 15.16
N THR A 279 -0.08 -11.07 14.23
CA THR A 279 0.39 -10.30 13.08
C THR A 279 -0.69 -10.30 11.98
N ILE A 280 -1.01 -9.12 11.45
CA ILE A 280 -1.87 -8.98 10.26
C ILE A 280 -1.02 -9.06 9.00
N ILE A 281 0.14 -8.38 8.95
CA ILE A 281 1.04 -8.44 7.81
C ILE A 281 2.48 -8.11 8.21
N ASP A 282 3.46 -8.69 7.52
CA ASP A 282 4.88 -8.45 7.73
C ASP A 282 5.53 -7.94 6.44
N GLY A 283 6.03 -6.70 6.50
CA GLY A 283 6.63 -6.03 5.34
C GLY A 283 7.98 -6.62 4.92
N ARG A 284 8.57 -7.54 5.70
CA ARG A 284 9.73 -8.34 5.27
C ARG A 284 9.37 -9.40 4.23
N ALA A 285 8.08 -9.65 4.00
CA ALA A 285 7.56 -10.72 3.13
C ALA A 285 8.24 -12.06 3.44
N ARG A 286 7.90 -12.64 4.60
CA ARG A 286 8.53 -13.89 5.07
C ARG A 286 8.21 -15.04 4.12
N GLU A 287 9.23 -15.82 3.78
CA GLU A 287 9.06 -17.05 3.04
C GLU A 287 9.76 -18.21 3.76
N ASN A 288 9.01 -19.28 4.01
CA ASN A 288 9.54 -20.53 4.53
C ASN A 288 10.18 -21.34 3.41
N ARG A 289 11.38 -21.86 3.65
CA ARG A 289 12.09 -22.77 2.75
C ARG A 289 11.92 -24.22 3.19
N GLN A 290 12.18 -25.14 2.26
CA GLN A 290 12.13 -26.58 2.48
C GLN A 290 13.01 -27.09 3.62
N ASP A 291 14.16 -26.44 3.83
CA ASP A 291 15.09 -26.76 4.91
C ASP A 291 14.63 -26.21 6.28
N GLY A 292 13.43 -25.64 6.37
CA GLY A 292 12.87 -25.04 7.57
C GLY A 292 13.37 -23.63 7.86
N THR A 293 14.25 -23.06 7.03
CA THR A 293 14.72 -21.69 7.21
C THR A 293 13.71 -20.67 6.69
N VAL A 294 13.65 -19.51 7.35
CA VAL A 294 12.81 -18.38 6.91
C VAL A 294 13.69 -17.33 6.28
N VAL A 295 13.29 -16.80 5.13
CA VAL A 295 14.01 -15.72 4.45
C VAL A 295 13.13 -14.50 4.22
N VAL A 296 13.79 -13.34 4.17
CA VAL A 296 13.20 -12.07 3.79
C VAL A 296 13.17 -11.99 2.27
N THR A 297 11.99 -11.69 1.73
CA THR A 297 11.76 -11.62 0.26
C THR A 297 11.23 -10.26 -0.18
N ALA A 298 11.29 -9.27 0.71
CA ALA A 298 11.07 -7.86 0.38
C ALA A 298 12.13 -7.00 1.08
N SER A 299 11.93 -5.67 1.13
CA SER A 299 12.85 -4.74 1.78
C SER A 299 12.98 -5.11 3.26
N PRO A 300 14.17 -5.54 3.73
CA PRO A 300 14.34 -6.03 5.10
C PRO A 300 14.31 -4.92 6.16
N TRP A 301 14.49 -3.68 5.71
CA TRP A 301 14.68 -2.49 6.52
C TRP A 301 13.57 -1.52 6.14
N GLY A 302 12.76 -1.11 7.11
CA GLY A 302 11.66 -0.18 6.94
C GLY A 302 10.77 -0.13 8.19
N ASN A 303 9.80 0.78 8.18
CA ASN A 303 8.69 0.80 9.13
C ASN A 303 7.41 0.33 8.44
N ILE A 304 6.35 0.17 9.23
CA ILE A 304 5.03 -0.16 8.74
C ILE A 304 3.99 0.65 9.48
N HIS A 305 2.94 1.02 8.76
CA HIS A 305 1.78 1.73 9.27
C HIS A 305 0.61 1.38 8.36
N GLY A 306 -0.57 1.25 8.96
CA GLY A 306 -1.82 1.14 8.24
C GLY A 306 -2.94 0.63 9.14
N SER A 307 -4.04 0.24 8.52
CA SER A 307 -5.24 -0.22 9.23
C SER A 307 -6.01 -1.25 8.42
N ILE A 308 -7.18 -1.65 8.91
CA ILE A 308 -8.13 -2.49 8.20
C ILE A 308 -9.36 -1.70 7.77
N CYS A 309 -9.97 -2.12 6.66
CA CYS A 309 -11.22 -1.56 6.18
C CYS A 309 -12.07 -2.62 5.48
N GLU A 310 -13.37 -2.61 5.76
CA GLU A 310 -14.35 -3.41 5.02
C GLU A 310 -14.85 -2.63 3.81
N ILE A 311 -14.75 -3.23 2.64
CA ILE A 311 -15.19 -2.64 1.38
C ILE A 311 -16.02 -3.68 0.64
N ASN A 312 -17.29 -3.38 0.40
CA ASN A 312 -18.24 -4.27 -0.27
C ASN A 312 -18.23 -5.72 0.29
N GLY A 313 -18.18 -5.86 1.61
CA GLY A 313 -18.25 -7.14 2.30
C GLY A 313 -16.95 -7.96 2.30
N LYS A 314 -15.84 -7.38 1.82
CA LYS A 314 -14.50 -7.96 1.93
C LYS A 314 -13.63 -7.08 2.83
N TRP A 315 -12.84 -7.71 3.70
CA TRP A 315 -11.90 -7.01 4.55
C TRP A 315 -10.52 -6.94 3.90
N TYR A 316 -9.87 -5.81 4.08
CA TYR A 316 -8.54 -5.55 3.58
C TYR A 316 -7.67 -4.95 4.68
N VAL A 317 -6.40 -5.35 4.73
CA VAL A 317 -5.35 -4.63 5.44
C VAL A 317 -4.67 -3.67 4.47
N PHE A 318 -4.64 -2.41 4.84
CA PHE A 318 -3.87 -1.36 4.19
C PHE A 318 -2.54 -1.23 4.93
N TYR A 319 -1.45 -1.09 4.17
CA TYR A 319 -0.11 -0.96 4.70
C TYR A 319 0.76 -0.21 3.68
N HIS A 320 2.06 -0.08 3.94
CA HIS A 320 2.98 0.47 2.96
C HIS A 320 4.23 -0.37 2.78
N ARG A 321 4.86 -0.24 1.62
CA ARG A 321 6.18 -0.81 1.32
C ARG A 321 7.24 0.27 1.16
N GLN A 322 8.47 -0.08 1.47
CA GLN A 322 9.64 0.76 1.16
C GLN A 322 10.14 0.51 -0.27
N CYS A 323 10.33 1.59 -1.03
CA CYS A 323 11.03 1.58 -2.31
C CYS A 323 12.49 2.00 -2.14
N GLY A 324 13.35 1.71 -3.11
CA GLY A 324 14.73 2.16 -3.06
C GLY A 324 15.58 1.44 -1.99
N ARG A 325 16.68 2.09 -1.61
CA ARG A 325 17.60 1.65 -0.54
C ARG A 325 17.50 2.48 0.73
N LYS A 326 16.74 3.56 0.69
CA LYS A 326 16.54 4.51 1.78
C LYS A 326 15.08 4.41 2.23
N GLY A 327 14.79 4.82 3.45
CA GLY A 327 13.43 4.78 4.01
C GLY A 327 12.48 5.82 3.42
N ASP A 328 12.89 6.55 2.38
CA ASP A 328 12.09 7.55 1.68
C ASP A 328 11.43 6.95 0.42
N GLY A 329 10.22 7.40 0.10
CA GLY A 329 9.48 6.92 -1.08
C GLY A 329 8.71 5.63 -0.82
N ARG A 330 7.95 5.60 0.28
CA ARG A 330 7.09 4.46 0.60
C ARG A 330 5.78 4.50 -0.18
N GLN A 331 5.34 3.34 -0.65
CA GLN A 331 4.12 3.22 -1.47
C GLN A 331 3.01 2.50 -0.74
N ALA A 332 1.78 2.93 -0.99
CA ALA A 332 0.57 2.37 -0.43
C ALA A 332 0.27 0.98 -1.00
N MET A 333 -0.03 0.04 -0.12
CA MET A 333 -0.24 -1.38 -0.42
C MET A 333 -1.49 -1.89 0.28
N VAL A 334 -2.12 -2.91 -0.29
CA VAL A 334 -3.32 -3.55 0.28
C VAL A 334 -3.26 -5.06 0.13
N ALA A 335 -3.82 -5.79 1.07
CA ALA A 335 -4.02 -7.23 0.94
C ALA A 335 -5.36 -7.66 1.58
N PRO A 336 -6.06 -8.66 1.02
CA PRO A 336 -7.28 -9.18 1.63
C PRO A 336 -6.97 -9.89 2.96
N VAL A 337 -7.90 -9.78 3.91
CA VAL A 337 -7.89 -10.53 5.17
C VAL A 337 -9.27 -11.06 5.47
N ASP A 338 -9.34 -12.19 6.16
CA ASP A 338 -10.57 -12.70 6.75
C ASP A 338 -10.65 -12.28 8.21
N ILE A 339 -11.84 -11.87 8.66
CA ILE A 339 -12.08 -11.50 10.06
C ILE A 339 -13.25 -12.31 10.63
N ASP A 340 -12.94 -13.10 11.65
CA ASP A 340 -13.90 -13.85 12.46
C ASP A 340 -13.99 -13.21 13.85
N VAL A 341 -15.22 -13.03 14.35
CA VAL A 341 -15.50 -12.45 15.66
C VAL A 341 -16.51 -13.33 16.37
N GLU A 342 -16.11 -13.88 17.52
CA GLU A 342 -17.02 -14.60 18.41
C GLU A 342 -17.94 -13.61 19.13
N ASP A 343 -19.23 -13.94 19.21
CA ASP A 343 -20.23 -13.10 19.85
C ASP A 343 -20.04 -13.02 21.38
N GLY A 344 -20.57 -11.94 21.97
CA GLY A 344 -20.62 -11.75 23.42
C GLY A 344 -19.35 -11.17 24.04
N VAL A 345 -19.44 -10.76 25.30
CA VAL A 345 -18.30 -10.20 26.07
C VAL A 345 -17.21 -11.26 26.22
N GLY A 346 -15.96 -10.89 25.94
CA GLY A 346 -14.82 -11.80 25.91
C GLY A 346 -14.68 -12.64 24.65
N GLY A 347 -15.57 -12.48 23.66
CA GLY A 347 -15.47 -13.14 22.37
C GLY A 347 -14.18 -12.79 21.63
N ARG A 348 -13.53 -13.79 21.04
CA ARG A 348 -12.26 -13.61 20.33
C ARG A 348 -12.45 -12.94 18.99
N VAL A 349 -11.49 -12.09 18.61
CA VAL A 349 -11.30 -11.59 17.26
C VAL A 349 -10.13 -12.34 16.63
N ARG A 350 -10.34 -12.91 15.44
CA ARG A 350 -9.30 -13.52 14.62
C ARG A 350 -9.24 -12.81 13.28
N ILE A 351 -8.07 -12.25 12.97
CA ILE A 351 -7.74 -11.70 11.66
C ILE A 351 -6.68 -12.62 11.03
N SER A 352 -6.92 -13.09 9.81
CA SER A 352 -5.92 -13.87 9.07
C SER A 352 -4.67 -13.04 8.80
N GLU A 353 -3.48 -13.66 8.86
CA GLU A 353 -2.27 -13.00 8.36
C GLU A 353 -2.33 -12.91 6.83
N ALA A 354 -2.21 -11.69 6.30
CA ALA A 354 -2.19 -11.39 4.89
C ALA A 354 -0.84 -11.72 4.24
N GLU A 355 -0.88 -12.04 2.94
CA GLU A 355 0.32 -12.20 2.14
C GLU A 355 0.76 -10.86 1.51
N TYR A 356 2.07 -10.66 1.45
CA TYR A 356 2.70 -9.57 0.72
C TYR A 356 2.69 -9.85 -0.80
N THR A 357 1.88 -9.10 -1.56
CA THR A 357 1.56 -9.42 -2.96
C THR A 357 1.60 -8.20 -3.89
N SER A 358 1.63 -8.48 -5.20
CA SER A 358 1.47 -7.54 -6.31
C SER A 358 0.00 -7.34 -6.71
N GLU A 359 -0.94 -8.17 -6.27
CA GLU A 359 -2.34 -8.11 -6.73
C GLU A 359 -3.14 -6.95 -6.17
N GLY A 360 -2.86 -6.50 -4.95
CA GLY A 360 -3.69 -5.48 -4.30
C GLY A 360 -5.16 -5.90 -4.26
N PHE A 361 -6.03 -5.15 -4.96
CA PHE A 361 -7.46 -5.44 -5.03
C PHE A 361 -7.85 -6.49 -6.09
N GLU A 362 -6.93 -6.88 -6.97
CA GLU A 362 -7.13 -7.91 -8.00
C GLU A 362 -7.03 -9.32 -7.41
N THR A 363 -7.90 -9.66 -6.44
CA THR A 363 -7.77 -10.88 -5.62
C THR A 363 -7.88 -12.20 -6.39
N ASP A 364 -8.36 -12.15 -7.64
CA ASP A 364 -8.45 -13.31 -8.53
C ASP A 364 -7.19 -13.50 -9.40
N GLY A 365 -6.18 -12.62 -9.27
CA GLY A 365 -4.97 -12.61 -10.08
C GLY A 365 -4.93 -11.49 -11.10
N LEU A 366 -3.75 -10.86 -11.21
CA LEU A 366 -3.44 -9.88 -12.24
C LEU A 366 -3.65 -10.47 -13.64
N ASP A 367 -4.15 -9.66 -14.58
CA ASP A 367 -4.32 -10.08 -15.96
C ASP A 367 -2.95 -10.29 -16.62
N PRO A 368 -2.57 -11.51 -17.05
CA PRO A 368 -1.27 -11.75 -17.66
C PRO A 368 -1.07 -11.01 -18.99
N PHE A 369 -2.12 -10.61 -19.69
CA PHE A 369 -2.03 -9.95 -21.00
C PHE A 369 -1.84 -8.43 -20.91
N GLU A 370 -2.13 -7.83 -19.76
CA GLU A 370 -1.91 -6.42 -19.51
C GLU A 370 -0.41 -6.12 -19.37
N TRP A 371 -0.02 -4.88 -19.67
CA TRP A 371 1.34 -4.43 -19.42
C TRP A 371 1.56 -4.17 -17.94
N HIS A 372 2.48 -4.93 -17.33
CA HIS A 372 2.87 -4.75 -15.94
C HIS A 372 4.23 -4.08 -15.83
N SER A 373 4.29 -2.95 -15.13
CA SER A 373 5.58 -2.36 -14.79
C SER A 373 6.31 -3.27 -13.81
N ALA A 374 7.62 -3.44 -13.99
CA ALA A 374 8.45 -4.24 -13.09
C ALA A 374 8.43 -3.70 -11.64
N GLY A 375 8.10 -2.41 -11.48
CA GLY A 375 7.91 -1.77 -10.18
C GLY A 375 6.87 -2.44 -9.28
N ILE A 376 5.92 -3.22 -9.80
CA ILE A 376 4.92 -3.93 -8.96
C ILE A 376 5.50 -5.14 -8.22
N MET A 377 6.81 -5.38 -8.28
CA MET A 377 7.48 -6.51 -7.62
C MET A 377 7.08 -6.63 -6.15
N SER A 378 6.78 -7.86 -5.71
CA SER A 378 6.41 -8.19 -4.32
C SER A 378 7.32 -9.25 -3.70
N TYR A 379 8.24 -9.79 -4.50
CA TYR A 379 9.24 -10.74 -4.08
C TYR A 379 10.59 -10.34 -4.69
N PHE A 380 11.66 -10.28 -3.91
CA PHE A 380 13.01 -10.16 -4.42
C PHE A 380 14.07 -10.66 -3.44
N THR A 381 15.12 -11.27 -3.97
CA THR A 381 16.32 -11.68 -3.23
C THR A 381 17.58 -11.37 -4.03
N GLY A 382 18.72 -11.26 -3.34
CA GLY A 382 20.01 -11.02 -4.00
C GLY A 382 20.25 -9.57 -4.42
N GLY A 383 19.55 -8.61 -3.79
CA GLY A 383 19.82 -7.18 -3.91
C GLY A 383 18.96 -6.29 -4.82
N PRO A 384 18.06 -6.78 -5.70
CA PRO A 384 17.22 -5.88 -6.50
C PRO A 384 16.38 -4.96 -5.63
N TYR A 385 16.03 -3.79 -6.16
CA TYR A 385 15.03 -2.90 -5.58
C TYR A 385 14.35 -2.07 -6.66
N MET A 386 13.15 -1.58 -6.37
CA MET A 386 12.44 -0.65 -7.23
C MET A 386 13.00 0.76 -7.05
N ARG A 387 13.43 1.40 -8.15
CA ARG A 387 13.88 2.79 -8.15
C ARG A 387 12.66 3.70 -8.00
N ALA A 388 12.57 4.41 -6.87
CA ALA A 388 11.52 5.38 -6.63
C ALA A 388 11.50 6.46 -7.73
N SER A 389 10.31 6.76 -8.22
CA SER A 389 10.03 7.81 -9.22
C SER A 389 9.17 8.91 -8.59
N TYR A 390 9.35 10.15 -9.03
CA TYR A 390 8.62 11.33 -8.55
C TYR A 390 8.20 12.19 -9.74
N VAL A 391 7.08 12.92 -9.59
CA VAL A 391 6.53 13.78 -10.64
C VAL A 391 6.51 15.22 -10.15
N GLU A 392 7.17 16.11 -10.89
CA GLU A 392 7.02 17.56 -10.69
C GLU A 392 5.65 18.02 -11.18
N GLY A 393 4.98 18.90 -10.42
CA GLY A 393 3.61 19.34 -10.76
C GLY A 393 2.59 18.19 -10.71
N TYR A 394 2.78 17.25 -9.78
CA TYR A 394 1.92 16.08 -9.61
C TYR A 394 0.44 16.43 -9.44
N ASP A 395 0.13 17.63 -8.96
CA ASP A 395 -1.22 18.16 -8.77
C ASP A 395 -1.99 18.37 -10.07
N ASN A 396 -1.28 18.49 -11.21
CA ASN A 396 -1.87 18.69 -12.53
C ASN A 396 -1.58 17.53 -13.50
N ALA A 397 -0.82 16.54 -13.08
CA ALA A 397 -0.47 15.40 -13.92
C ALA A 397 -1.67 14.45 -14.09
N ASN A 398 -1.80 13.81 -15.26
CA ASN A 398 -2.65 12.63 -15.37
C ASN A 398 -1.96 11.48 -14.61
N PRO A 399 -2.48 11.04 -13.46
CA PRO A 399 -1.75 10.16 -12.55
C PRO A 399 -1.38 8.81 -13.16
N TYR A 400 -2.11 8.38 -14.19
CA TYR A 400 -1.93 7.09 -14.84
C TYR A 400 -1.33 7.19 -16.24
N ASP A 401 -0.82 8.36 -16.64
CA ASP A 401 -0.05 8.46 -17.90
C ASP A 401 1.11 7.46 -17.84
N GLU A 402 1.13 6.52 -18.79
CA GLU A 402 2.16 5.50 -18.87
C GLU A 402 3.57 6.11 -18.94
N LYS A 403 3.75 7.35 -19.37
CA LYS A 403 5.08 7.99 -19.39
C LYS A 403 5.67 8.22 -17.99
N ILE A 404 4.82 8.40 -16.99
CA ILE A 404 5.21 8.69 -15.60
C ILE A 404 4.89 7.55 -14.63
N ASN A 405 3.84 6.76 -14.92
CA ASN A 405 3.43 5.64 -14.10
C ASN A 405 4.25 4.38 -14.41
N ARG A 406 5.57 4.43 -14.13
CA ARG A 406 6.51 3.32 -14.33
C ARG A 406 7.47 3.21 -13.17
N GLY A 407 7.71 1.98 -12.71
CA GLY A 407 8.77 1.65 -11.77
C GLY A 407 9.80 0.72 -12.41
N THR A 408 11.07 1.09 -12.32
CA THR A 408 12.17 0.25 -12.81
C THR A 408 12.76 -0.55 -11.66
N VAL A 409 12.96 -1.85 -11.87
CA VAL A 409 13.76 -2.68 -10.96
C VAL A 409 15.22 -2.59 -11.38
N VAL A 410 16.07 -2.17 -10.45
CA VAL A 410 17.50 -1.94 -10.66
C VAL A 410 18.32 -2.81 -9.73
N ASN A 411 19.64 -2.76 -9.89
CA ASN A 411 20.59 -3.53 -9.07
C ASN A 411 20.35 -5.04 -9.13
N ILE A 412 19.97 -5.52 -10.32
CA ILE A 412 19.79 -6.94 -10.61
C ILE A 412 21.17 -7.54 -10.85
N MET A 413 21.60 -8.45 -9.98
CA MET A 413 22.91 -9.09 -9.99
C MET A 413 22.81 -10.59 -10.34
N ALA A 414 23.95 -11.24 -10.53
CA ALA A 414 24.02 -12.69 -10.63
C ALA A 414 23.46 -13.35 -9.35
N GLY A 415 22.45 -14.23 -9.51
CA GLY A 415 21.71 -14.88 -8.44
C GLY A 415 20.51 -14.09 -7.91
N SER A 416 20.23 -12.90 -8.45
CA SER A 416 19.02 -12.15 -8.08
C SER A 416 17.76 -12.89 -8.52
N VAL A 417 16.71 -12.77 -7.70
CA VAL A 417 15.35 -13.20 -8.04
C VAL A 417 14.44 -11.99 -7.92
N VAL A 418 13.55 -11.78 -8.88
CA VAL A 418 12.47 -10.78 -8.84
C VAL A 418 11.17 -11.50 -9.12
N GLY A 419 10.16 -11.30 -8.28
CA GLY A 419 8.91 -12.05 -8.35
C GLY A 419 7.67 -11.19 -8.11
N TYR A 420 6.57 -11.73 -8.61
CA TYR A 420 5.28 -11.06 -8.75
C TYR A 420 4.17 -12.04 -8.39
N LYS A 421 3.30 -11.65 -7.47
CA LYS A 421 2.31 -12.52 -6.84
C LYS A 421 0.94 -11.85 -6.89
N TYR A 422 -0.06 -12.37 -7.58
CA TYR A 422 -0.11 -13.49 -8.52
C TYR A 422 -0.84 -13.04 -9.80
N PHE A 423 -0.78 -13.88 -10.84
CA PHE A 423 -1.46 -13.68 -12.11
C PHE A 423 -2.57 -14.72 -12.29
N ASN A 424 -3.65 -14.33 -12.95
CA ASN A 424 -4.74 -15.22 -13.33
C ASN A 424 -4.45 -15.89 -14.69
N PHE A 425 -3.79 -17.05 -14.66
CA PHE A 425 -3.48 -17.80 -15.87
C PHE A 425 -4.69 -18.51 -16.48
N SER A 426 -5.84 -18.59 -15.81
CA SER A 426 -7.07 -19.09 -16.43
C SER A 426 -7.53 -18.20 -17.59
N LYS A 427 -7.12 -16.92 -17.61
CA LYS A 427 -7.32 -16.04 -18.78
C LYS A 427 -6.60 -16.52 -20.05
N THR A 428 -5.59 -17.38 -19.93
CA THR A 428 -4.85 -17.94 -21.06
C THR A 428 -5.51 -19.17 -21.69
N HIS A 429 -6.66 -19.62 -21.15
CA HIS A 429 -7.40 -20.75 -21.70
C HIS A 429 -7.81 -20.52 -23.15
N GLY A 430 -7.57 -21.51 -24.01
CA GLY A 430 -7.87 -21.43 -25.44
C GLY A 430 -6.82 -20.72 -26.30
N CYS A 431 -5.77 -20.16 -25.71
CA CYS A 431 -4.62 -19.66 -26.46
C CYS A 431 -3.85 -20.81 -27.13
N LYS A 432 -3.45 -20.65 -28.40
CA LYS A 432 -2.66 -21.67 -29.11
C LYS A 432 -1.18 -21.63 -28.77
N SER A 433 -0.67 -20.44 -28.52
CA SER A 433 0.70 -20.13 -28.17
C SER A 433 0.68 -19.03 -27.13
N LEU A 434 1.64 -19.06 -26.22
CA LEU A 434 1.84 -18.01 -25.24
C LEU A 434 3.30 -17.56 -25.33
N LYS A 435 3.50 -16.24 -25.36
CA LYS A 435 4.80 -15.59 -25.34
C LYS A 435 4.84 -14.65 -24.15
N LEU A 436 5.99 -14.53 -23.51
CA LEU A 436 6.24 -13.50 -22.51
C LEU A 436 7.20 -12.47 -23.09
N GLU A 437 6.75 -11.24 -23.18
CA GLU A 437 7.52 -10.08 -23.58
C GLU A 437 8.10 -9.41 -22.34
N ILE A 438 9.41 -9.20 -22.31
CA ILE A 438 10.13 -8.62 -21.17
C ILE A 438 10.95 -7.42 -21.66
N LYS A 439 10.76 -6.26 -21.05
CA LYS A 439 11.54 -5.05 -21.35
C LYS A 439 12.70 -4.88 -20.39
N LEU A 440 13.90 -4.90 -20.95
CA LEU A 440 15.15 -4.85 -20.21
C LEU A 440 16.05 -3.74 -20.77
N LEU A 441 16.88 -3.17 -19.89
CA LEU A 441 18.03 -2.34 -20.26
C LEU A 441 19.32 -3.10 -19.87
N PRO A 442 19.98 -3.81 -20.81
CA PRO A 442 21.20 -4.54 -20.51
C PRO A 442 22.37 -3.61 -20.22
N LEU A 443 23.21 -3.99 -19.26
CA LEU A 443 24.34 -3.15 -18.78
C LEU A 443 25.71 -3.67 -19.24
N GLY A 444 25.73 -4.55 -20.25
CA GLY A 444 26.95 -5.04 -20.88
C GLY A 444 27.46 -6.39 -20.35
N GLU A 445 26.72 -7.04 -19.45
CA GLU A 445 27.10 -8.35 -18.89
C GLU A 445 26.32 -9.49 -19.58
N LYS A 446 27.05 -10.50 -20.05
CA LYS A 446 26.45 -11.73 -20.59
C LYS A 446 25.74 -12.47 -19.46
N SER A 447 24.44 -12.71 -19.63
CA SER A 447 23.60 -13.29 -18.58
C SER A 447 22.36 -13.97 -19.14
N THR A 448 21.76 -14.85 -18.36
CA THR A 448 20.50 -15.52 -18.66
C THR A 448 19.42 -15.06 -17.68
N VAL A 449 18.22 -14.80 -18.19
CA VAL A 449 17.03 -14.55 -17.39
C VAL A 449 16.11 -15.75 -17.56
N GLU A 450 15.97 -16.56 -16.51
CA GLU A 450 15.01 -17.66 -16.48
C GLU A 450 13.68 -17.18 -15.93
N VAL A 451 12.58 -17.70 -16.44
CA VAL A 451 11.23 -17.35 -16.01
C VAL A 451 10.51 -18.59 -15.48
N TRP A 452 9.84 -18.43 -14.33
CA TRP A 452 9.23 -19.53 -13.58
C TRP A 452 7.83 -19.17 -13.08
N ALA A 453 6.84 -20.05 -13.24
CA ALA A 453 5.47 -19.87 -12.75
C ALA A 453 5.25 -20.38 -11.31
N ILE A 454 6.26 -21.01 -10.75
CA ILE A 454 6.45 -21.46 -9.37
C ILE A 454 7.98 -21.62 -9.30
N ARG A 455 8.65 -21.07 -8.28
CA ARG A 455 10.11 -21.10 -8.19
C ARG A 455 10.67 -22.53 -8.09
N PRO A 456 11.91 -22.79 -8.55
CA PRO A 456 12.54 -24.12 -8.49
C PRO A 456 12.55 -24.72 -7.09
N SER A 457 12.82 -23.90 -6.07
CA SER A 457 12.98 -24.36 -4.68
C SER A 457 11.67 -24.37 -3.88
N SER A 458 10.51 -24.41 -4.56
CA SER A 458 9.21 -24.54 -3.91
C SER A 458 8.83 -26.00 -3.72
N ASP A 459 7.90 -26.25 -2.81
CA ASP A 459 7.37 -27.59 -2.50
C ASP A 459 6.62 -28.23 -3.67
N GLU A 460 6.10 -27.42 -4.59
CA GLU A 460 5.37 -27.87 -5.79
C GLU A 460 6.32 -28.29 -6.93
N GLY A 461 7.65 -28.12 -6.79
CA GLY A 461 8.63 -28.44 -7.84
C GLY A 461 8.53 -27.46 -9.01
N GLY A 462 9.36 -26.41 -9.00
CA GLY A 462 9.17 -25.24 -9.86
C GLY A 462 8.90 -25.50 -11.34
N ILE A 463 8.07 -24.63 -11.93
CA ILE A 463 7.66 -24.71 -13.33
C ILE A 463 8.42 -23.66 -14.14
N LYS A 464 9.47 -24.09 -14.86
CA LYS A 464 10.23 -23.20 -15.77
C LYS A 464 9.40 -22.94 -17.03
N LEU A 465 9.09 -21.67 -17.28
CA LEU A 465 8.38 -21.21 -18.47
C LEU A 465 9.31 -20.99 -19.67
N GLY A 466 10.59 -20.73 -19.40
CA GLY A 466 11.62 -20.58 -20.42
C GLY A 466 12.73 -19.64 -19.95
N GLU A 467 13.52 -19.16 -20.91
CA GLU A 467 14.65 -18.28 -20.63
C GLU A 467 14.99 -17.38 -21.83
N VAL A 468 15.68 -16.27 -21.55
CA VAL A 468 16.26 -15.38 -22.57
C VAL A 468 17.71 -15.07 -22.25
N LEU A 469 18.53 -14.90 -23.29
CA LEU A 469 19.94 -14.52 -23.19
C LEU A 469 20.10 -13.00 -23.39
N LEU A 470 20.89 -12.38 -22.50
CA LEU A 470 21.52 -11.08 -22.71
C LEU A 470 22.94 -11.34 -23.21
N SER A 471 23.26 -10.86 -24.41
CA SER A 471 24.52 -11.22 -25.09
C SER A 471 25.76 -10.51 -24.53
N GLY A 472 25.57 -9.47 -23.73
CA GLY A 472 26.62 -8.52 -23.31
C GLY A 472 26.88 -7.40 -24.33
N ASN A 473 26.49 -7.57 -25.60
CA ASN A 473 26.68 -6.57 -26.66
C ASN A 473 25.52 -5.55 -26.76
N GLU A 474 24.43 -5.77 -26.02
CA GLU A 474 23.19 -4.98 -26.06
C GLU A 474 23.21 -3.78 -25.10
N ARG A 475 24.40 -3.27 -24.77
CA ARG A 475 24.62 -2.31 -23.68
C ARG A 475 23.87 -0.99 -23.90
N GLU A 476 23.28 -0.48 -22.82
CA GLU A 476 22.67 0.87 -22.73
C GLU A 476 21.54 1.12 -23.74
N LYS A 477 21.00 0.06 -24.34
CA LYS A 477 19.85 0.11 -25.24
C LYS A 477 18.71 -0.69 -24.65
N GLN A 478 17.52 -0.09 -24.56
CA GLN A 478 16.31 -0.82 -24.21
C GLN A 478 16.06 -1.92 -25.25
N VAL A 479 15.84 -3.15 -24.78
CA VAL A 479 15.52 -4.31 -25.62
C VAL A 479 14.23 -4.97 -25.13
N MET A 480 13.44 -5.48 -26.09
CA MET A 480 12.34 -6.39 -25.82
C MET A 480 12.84 -7.82 -26.04
N LYS A 481 12.83 -8.63 -24.99
CA LYS A 481 13.12 -10.07 -25.06
C LYS A 481 11.81 -10.85 -25.07
N THR A 482 11.80 -11.98 -25.75
CA THR A 482 10.61 -12.83 -25.86
C THR A 482 10.95 -14.25 -25.45
N VAL A 483 10.19 -14.76 -24.48
CA VAL A 483 10.22 -16.18 -24.09
C VAL A 483 9.00 -16.84 -24.75
N ASN A 484 9.22 -17.87 -25.56
CA ASN A 484 8.12 -18.75 -25.96
C ASN A 484 7.80 -19.65 -24.77
N VAL A 485 6.55 -19.61 -24.29
CA VAL A 485 6.11 -20.41 -23.14
C VAL A 485 5.53 -21.72 -23.69
N PRO A 486 6.27 -22.84 -23.64
CA PRO A 486 5.81 -24.09 -24.22
C PRO A 486 4.69 -24.67 -23.37
N SER A 487 3.64 -25.15 -24.04
CA SER A 487 2.48 -25.86 -23.48
C SER A 487 1.86 -25.23 -22.23
N LEU A 488 0.61 -24.78 -22.32
CA LEU A 488 -0.25 -24.44 -21.16
C LEU A 488 -0.43 -25.59 -20.14
N ALA A 489 0.21 -26.74 -20.34
CA ALA A 489 0.19 -27.88 -19.45
C ALA A 489 1.06 -27.60 -18.22
N GLY A 490 0.43 -27.07 -17.17
CA GLY A 490 1.05 -26.91 -15.85
C GLY A 490 0.84 -25.55 -15.20
N ILE A 491 0.41 -24.54 -15.97
CA ILE A 491 0.07 -23.22 -15.44
C ILE A 491 -1.41 -22.92 -15.62
N ASP A 492 -2.16 -22.97 -14.52
CA ASP A 492 -3.57 -22.60 -14.47
C ASP A 492 -3.88 -21.92 -13.13
N GLY A 493 -4.95 -21.12 -13.13
CA GLY A 493 -5.41 -20.38 -11.97
C GLY A 493 -4.45 -19.28 -11.55
N ARG A 494 -4.50 -18.97 -10.25
CA ARG A 494 -3.69 -17.94 -9.61
C ARG A 494 -2.26 -18.45 -9.38
N LYS A 495 -1.29 -18.01 -10.19
CA LYS A 495 0.13 -18.42 -10.09
C LYS A 495 1.07 -17.22 -10.08
N ALA A 496 2.17 -17.35 -9.36
CA ALA A 496 3.19 -16.31 -9.27
C ALA A 496 4.11 -16.34 -10.51
N LEU A 497 4.86 -15.28 -10.73
CA LEU A 497 5.88 -15.22 -11.77
C LEU A 497 7.21 -14.81 -11.15
N PHE A 498 8.28 -15.57 -11.40
CA PHE A 498 9.62 -15.28 -10.92
C PHE A 498 10.61 -15.20 -12.07
N PHE A 499 11.51 -14.23 -11.99
CA PHE A 499 12.62 -14.00 -12.90
C PHE A 499 13.92 -14.26 -12.13
N VAL A 500 14.69 -15.25 -12.58
CA VAL A 500 15.97 -15.65 -11.96
C VAL A 500 17.10 -15.22 -12.88
N PHE A 501 18.01 -14.39 -12.38
CA PHE A 501 19.06 -13.78 -13.16
C PHE A 501 20.39 -14.49 -12.90
N ASN A 502 20.96 -15.11 -13.93
CA ASN A 502 22.18 -15.90 -13.85
C ASN A 502 23.30 -15.29 -14.69
N ALA A 503 24.51 -15.23 -14.15
CA ALA A 503 25.70 -14.81 -14.89
C ALA A 503 26.96 -15.45 -14.28
N GLU A 504 27.99 -15.65 -15.10
CA GLU A 504 29.29 -16.14 -14.62
C GLU A 504 29.99 -15.09 -13.75
N ARG A 505 29.98 -13.82 -14.18
CA ARG A 505 30.58 -12.71 -13.46
C ARG A 505 29.65 -12.20 -12.38
N LYS A 506 30.15 -12.13 -11.15
CA LYS A 506 29.41 -11.70 -9.95
C LYS A 506 29.78 -10.27 -9.56
N GLY A 507 28.92 -9.61 -8.77
CA GLY A 507 29.18 -8.30 -8.17
C GLY A 507 28.88 -7.09 -9.05
N PHE A 508 28.25 -7.28 -10.21
CA PHE A 508 27.87 -6.21 -11.14
C PHE A 508 26.38 -6.29 -11.46
N SER A 509 25.77 -5.15 -11.78
CA SER A 509 24.39 -5.09 -12.25
C SER A 509 24.33 -5.59 -13.69
N LEU A 510 23.44 -6.56 -13.96
CA LEU A 510 23.30 -7.22 -15.25
C LEU A 510 22.41 -6.43 -16.21
N CYS A 511 21.28 -5.95 -15.69
CA CYS A 511 20.29 -5.16 -16.42
C CYS A 511 19.44 -4.32 -15.47
N GLU A 512 18.66 -3.38 -16.02
CA GLU A 512 17.44 -2.87 -15.40
C GLU A 512 16.22 -3.56 -16.04
N MET A 513 15.15 -3.77 -15.27
CA MET A 513 13.89 -4.36 -15.74
C MET A 513 12.77 -3.32 -15.65
N GLU A 514 12.07 -3.08 -16.75
CA GLU A 514 11.04 -2.01 -16.82
C GLU A 514 9.62 -2.54 -16.76
N GLY A 515 9.38 -3.72 -17.30
CA GLY A 515 8.05 -4.33 -17.32
C GLY A 515 7.98 -5.54 -18.22
N PHE A 516 6.81 -6.16 -18.24
CA PHE A 516 6.55 -7.37 -18.99
C PHE A 516 5.04 -7.56 -19.23
N ARG A 517 4.71 -8.44 -20.18
CA ARG A 517 3.35 -8.94 -20.41
C ARG A 517 3.38 -10.26 -21.16
N PHE A 518 2.33 -11.05 -21.03
CA PHE A 518 2.11 -12.15 -21.95
C PHE A 518 1.41 -11.68 -23.22
N SER A 519 1.67 -12.37 -24.34
CA SER A 519 0.95 -12.21 -25.60
C SER A 519 0.62 -13.60 -26.18
N ALA A 520 -0.50 -13.70 -26.90
CA ALA A 520 -0.99 -14.98 -27.42
C ALA A 520 -1.57 -14.87 -28.82
N ASP A 521 -1.45 -15.95 -29.59
CA ASP A 521 -2.19 -16.11 -30.85
C ASP A 521 -3.58 -16.70 -30.57
N SER A 522 -4.64 -15.94 -30.88
CA SER A 522 -6.04 -16.38 -30.69
C SER A 522 -6.51 -17.41 -31.74
N VAL A 523 -7.48 -18.24 -31.37
CA VAL A 523 -8.25 -19.06 -32.34
C VAL A 523 -9.20 -18.12 -33.10
N LYS A 524 -9.08 -18.00 -34.42
CA LYS A 524 -10.19 -17.53 -35.26
C LYS A 524 -11.36 -18.49 -35.05
N VAL A 525 -12.31 -18.12 -34.20
CA VAL A 525 -13.62 -18.79 -34.19
C VAL A 525 -14.29 -18.38 -35.49
N GLU A 526 -14.23 -19.25 -36.50
CA GLU A 526 -15.18 -19.18 -37.61
C GLU A 526 -16.57 -19.28 -36.99
N ARG A 527 -17.24 -18.14 -36.85
CA ARG A 527 -18.69 -18.11 -36.66
C ARG A 527 -19.28 -18.86 -37.85
N ARG A 528 -19.60 -20.14 -37.66
CA ARG A 528 -20.57 -20.82 -38.51
C ARG A 528 -21.89 -20.09 -38.29
N ILE A 529 -22.18 -19.17 -39.21
CA ILE A 529 -23.54 -18.69 -39.41
C ILE A 529 -24.38 -19.93 -39.72
N LYS A 530 -25.31 -20.25 -38.83
CA LYS A 530 -26.51 -21.00 -39.17
C LYS A 530 -27.69 -20.10 -38.91
#